data_AF-A0A4P9ZG12-F1
#
_entry.id   AF-A0A4P9ZG12-F1
#
_cell.length_a   1.000
_cell.length_b   1.000
_cell.length_c   1.000
_cell.angle_alpha   90.00
_cell.angle_beta   90.00
_cell.angle_gamma   90.00
#
_symmetry.space_group_name_H-M   'P 1'
#
loop_
_entity.id
_entity.type
_entity.pdbx_description
1 polymer ?
#
loop_
_entity_poly.entity_id
_entity_poly.type
_entity_poly.pdbx_seq_one_letter_code
_entity_poly.pdbx_strand_id
1 'polypeptide(L)'
;MLGRRCLELQTELVDLFLPEISLLFLDSVVNLNNTQQLDSLLRHLELSTRVSTFNVVPSITVLHILFTLSIRSSSLNWSHDWARLELLVSSEYMKQVNQSYDLASYHDLLQKRASRILHAYTELASEETAAAEMLNQRMESVVLSLLPAPDNTSDFPRIAKSKEPSEMQSYLSTNSAEVISDSEESDEIVDFDDSLVIPESPSKTKPKSLNSFTDLGSRTSGLGEIAVLFKDMPHLLAQPSPEPPESDRKWKRPRRQPSLDEIRLFDDVLLFKRLQEPSHYSIWSVIRWTFWCAELSSQHQAYFFNCSQSQVHGLYEAYSSTLLIVVRFCELLYRRGATATLKNRLFDVLGFAAHDRAIEFIFTGLGVATNDLPSPCYSREKIVISSDPVIHNSQCKERTVYCANAESMALRLRLLELLLFVKPLRAANALEAVDLLTEKLLSLPATNVDLFLSAAQARIAETGTDGNILSHVIMKVVFSLLQKRTGVVLNAPSTCTLKKIVDAMYMQRTCDAMMQEFFSDKFESFLESWQRFLTLCARLIELAITTDQDISPHCYIETYETLKSALEQATALFCPTAESVADESIEEEFFTPNQDFDESRSSIEVISIEPSSCEREKIISSFNEVVLERLSLFL
;
A
#
# COMPACT_ATOMS: atom_id res chain seq x y z
N MET A 1 23.29 -11.36 34.16
CA MET A 1 24.35 -10.53 33.53
C MET A 1 25.06 -11.22 32.37
N LEU A 2 25.47 -12.50 32.49
CA LEU A 2 26.15 -13.23 31.40
C LEU A 2 25.33 -13.31 30.10
N GLY A 3 24.03 -13.61 30.17
CA GLY A 3 23.17 -13.70 28.98
C GLY A 3 23.08 -12.40 28.16
N ARG A 4 22.96 -11.24 28.83
CA ARG A 4 22.88 -9.93 28.14
C ARG A 4 24.17 -9.59 27.40
N ARG A 5 25.34 -9.88 27.99
CA ARG A 5 26.64 -9.67 27.35
C ARG A 5 26.81 -10.58 26.12
N CYS A 6 26.33 -11.83 26.17
CA CYS A 6 26.33 -12.70 25.00
C CYS A 6 25.46 -12.13 23.86
N LEU A 7 24.27 -11.59 24.17
CA LEU A 7 23.41 -10.95 23.18
C LEU A 7 24.05 -9.69 22.56
N GLU A 8 24.76 -8.91 23.36
CA GLU A 8 25.52 -7.75 22.88
C GLU A 8 26.65 -8.18 21.93
N LEU A 9 27.40 -9.24 22.25
CA LEU A 9 28.43 -9.79 21.35
C LEU A 9 27.84 -10.34 20.05
N GLN A 10 26.65 -10.97 20.09
CA GLN A 10 25.95 -11.39 18.89
C GLN A 10 25.49 -10.19 18.05
N THR A 11 25.08 -9.09 18.70
CA THR A 11 24.76 -7.84 17.99
C THR A 11 26.00 -7.32 17.26
N GLU A 12 27.15 -7.25 17.94
CA GLU A 12 28.40 -6.81 17.34
C GLU A 12 28.80 -7.70 16.15
N LEU A 13 28.63 -9.02 16.26
CA LEU A 13 28.85 -9.96 15.16
C LEU A 13 27.97 -9.65 13.94
N VAL A 14 26.69 -9.34 14.16
CA VAL A 14 25.76 -8.98 13.08
C VAL A 14 26.22 -7.69 12.37
N ASP A 15 26.69 -6.70 13.14
CA ASP A 15 27.16 -5.44 12.58
C ASP A 15 28.43 -5.62 11.72
N LEU A 16 29.24 -6.66 11.95
CA LEU A 16 30.44 -6.95 11.15
C LEU A 16 30.13 -7.37 9.69
N PHE A 17 28.90 -7.75 9.37
CA PHE A 17 28.50 -7.98 7.98
C PHE A 17 28.49 -6.71 7.13
N LEU A 18 28.45 -5.54 7.78
CA LEU A 18 28.51 -4.22 7.16
C LEU A 18 29.71 -3.46 7.72
N PRO A 19 30.95 -3.87 7.35
CA PRO A 19 32.17 -3.30 7.92
C PRO A 19 32.26 -1.78 7.72
N GLU A 20 31.60 -1.24 6.69
CA GLU A 20 31.52 0.19 6.42
C GLU A 20 30.84 0.97 7.56
N ILE A 21 29.96 0.35 8.34
CA ILE A 21 29.36 0.98 9.53
C ILE A 21 30.45 1.36 10.55
N SER A 22 31.54 0.59 10.62
CA SER A 22 32.68 0.93 11.48
C SER A 22 33.45 2.18 11.00
N LEU A 23 33.27 2.60 9.74
CA LEU A 23 33.86 3.82 9.20
C LEU A 23 33.08 5.08 9.60
N LEU A 24 31.86 4.95 10.14
CA LEU A 24 31.09 6.09 10.64
C LEU A 24 31.79 6.84 11.78
N PHE A 25 32.77 6.22 12.45
CA PHE A 25 33.61 6.90 13.44
C PHE A 25 34.61 7.89 12.84
N LEU A 26 34.72 7.95 11.51
CA LEU A 26 35.67 8.81 10.76
C LEU A 26 34.98 10.01 10.07
N ASP A 27 33.74 10.37 10.46
CA ASP A 27 32.96 11.49 9.91
C ASP A 27 32.81 11.43 8.36
N SER A 28 32.74 10.22 7.79
CA SER A 28 32.52 10.00 6.35
C SER A 28 31.11 9.49 6.08
N VAL A 29 30.46 10.01 5.03
CA VAL A 29 29.20 9.46 4.51
C VAL A 29 29.44 8.02 4.03
N VAL A 30 28.72 7.07 4.62
CA VAL A 30 28.80 5.65 4.27
C VAL A 30 27.67 5.31 3.33
N ASN A 31 27.97 4.82 2.14
CA ASN A 31 26.97 4.36 1.18
C ASN A 31 27.00 2.84 1.06
N LEU A 32 25.94 2.18 1.53
CA LEU A 32 25.74 0.75 1.42
C LEU A 32 25.09 0.45 0.08
N ASN A 33 25.89 0.09 -0.92
CA ASN A 33 25.41 -0.25 -2.27
C ASN A 33 25.86 -1.63 -2.75
N ASN A 34 26.54 -2.40 -1.89
CA ASN A 34 27.03 -3.74 -2.18
C ASN A 34 25.96 -4.80 -1.85
N THR A 35 25.31 -5.33 -2.88
CA THR A 35 24.26 -6.35 -2.73
C THR A 35 24.77 -7.64 -2.10
N GLN A 36 26.03 -8.03 -2.29
CA GLN A 36 26.58 -9.27 -1.71
C GLN A 36 26.73 -9.20 -0.19
N GLN A 37 27.12 -8.02 0.33
CA GLN A 37 27.19 -7.79 1.78
C GLN A 37 25.79 -7.81 2.39
N LEU A 38 24.83 -7.14 1.74
CA LEU A 38 23.44 -7.14 2.17
C LEU A 38 22.83 -8.56 2.11
N ASP A 39 23.10 -9.32 1.05
CA ASP A 39 22.70 -10.72 0.92
C ASP A 39 23.24 -11.59 2.07
N SER A 40 24.54 -11.45 2.37
CA SER A 40 25.21 -12.20 3.44
C SER A 40 24.59 -11.89 4.81
N LEU A 41 24.32 -10.60 5.08
CA LEU A 41 23.62 -10.16 6.28
C LEU A 41 22.21 -10.78 6.34
N LEU A 42 21.40 -10.61 5.29
CA LEU A 42 20.02 -11.13 5.26
C LEU A 42 20.00 -12.65 5.43
N ARG A 43 20.91 -13.38 4.80
CA ARG A 43 21.04 -14.83 4.93
C ARG A 43 21.35 -15.24 6.36
N HIS A 44 22.26 -14.53 7.03
CA HIS A 44 22.56 -14.78 8.44
C HIS A 44 21.33 -14.57 9.32
N LEU A 45 20.60 -13.46 9.13
CA LEU A 45 19.41 -13.15 9.90
C LEU A 45 18.26 -14.15 9.63
N GLU A 46 18.03 -14.55 8.38
CA GLU A 46 17.04 -15.57 8.00
C GLU A 46 17.31 -16.93 8.65
N LEU A 47 18.58 -17.33 8.75
CA LEU A 47 18.94 -18.57 9.44
C LEU A 47 18.72 -18.42 10.94
N SER A 48 19.04 -17.25 11.51
CA SER A 48 18.91 -16.99 12.94
C SER A 48 17.46 -16.98 13.43
N THR A 49 16.51 -16.51 12.61
CA THR A 49 15.07 -16.48 12.96
C THR A 49 14.43 -17.86 12.93
N ARG A 50 15.06 -18.85 12.30
CA ARG A 50 14.55 -20.23 12.18
C ARG A 50 15.09 -21.19 13.26
N VAL A 51 16.03 -20.74 14.09
CA VAL A 51 16.60 -21.58 15.15
C VAL A 51 15.60 -21.74 16.28
N SER A 52 15.55 -22.91 16.90
CA SER A 52 14.65 -23.22 18.02
C SER A 52 14.82 -22.35 19.27
N THR A 53 15.97 -21.68 19.40
CA THR A 53 16.26 -20.74 20.48
C THR A 53 16.78 -19.44 19.88
N PHE A 54 15.94 -18.41 19.91
CA PHE A 54 16.30 -17.10 19.37
C PHE A 54 17.33 -16.39 20.26
N ASN A 55 18.48 -16.04 19.70
CA ASN A 55 19.58 -15.39 20.42
C ASN A 55 20.36 -14.33 19.61
N VAL A 56 19.95 -14.06 18.37
CA VAL A 56 20.60 -13.07 17.49
C VAL A 56 19.72 -11.84 17.38
N VAL A 57 20.09 -10.77 18.11
CA VAL A 57 19.36 -9.52 18.10
C VAL A 57 20.14 -8.47 17.27
N PRO A 58 19.62 -8.01 16.12
CA PRO A 58 20.30 -7.00 15.30
C PRO A 58 20.37 -5.65 15.99
N SER A 59 21.36 -4.82 15.64
CA SER A 59 21.47 -3.45 16.14
C SER A 59 20.34 -2.55 15.61
N ILE A 60 20.15 -1.39 16.25
CA ILE A 60 19.18 -0.37 15.78
C ILE A 60 19.54 0.09 14.35
N THR A 61 20.83 0.21 14.03
CA THR A 61 21.32 0.56 12.69
C THR A 61 20.90 -0.48 11.66
N VAL A 62 21.13 -1.76 11.96
CA VAL A 62 20.74 -2.86 11.06
C VAL A 62 19.22 -2.89 10.89
N LEU A 63 18.44 -2.69 11.94
CA LEU A 63 16.98 -2.59 11.83
C LEU A 63 16.55 -1.41 10.93
N HIS A 64 17.18 -0.23 11.04
CA HIS A 64 16.90 0.89 10.12
C HIS A 64 17.23 0.56 8.67
N ILE A 65 18.33 -0.16 8.43
CA ILE A 65 18.69 -0.64 7.09
C ILE A 65 17.64 -1.63 6.58
N LEU A 66 17.16 -2.56 7.42
CA LEU A 66 16.11 -3.51 7.03
C LEU A 66 14.79 -2.81 6.69
N PHE A 67 14.35 -1.83 7.48
CA PHE A 67 13.15 -1.03 7.16
C PHE A 67 13.31 -0.20 5.88
N THR A 68 14.53 0.30 5.62
CA THR A 68 14.81 1.03 4.38
C THR A 68 14.85 0.06 3.19
N LEU A 69 15.39 -1.16 3.35
CA LEU A 69 15.35 -2.19 2.30
C LEU A 69 13.92 -2.65 2.01
N SER A 70 13.08 -2.83 3.04
CA SER A 70 11.73 -3.39 2.86
C SER A 70 10.78 -2.46 2.10
N ILE A 71 11.03 -1.15 2.12
CA ILE A 71 10.19 -0.14 1.44
C ILE A 71 10.64 0.16 0.01
N ARG A 72 11.83 -0.31 -0.40
CA ARG A 72 12.38 -0.07 -1.73
C ARG A 72 11.89 -1.09 -2.74
N SER A 73 11.47 -0.65 -3.91
CA SER A 73 11.33 -1.56 -5.06
C SER A 73 12.71 -2.01 -5.55
N SER A 74 12.83 -3.26 -6.01
CA SER A 74 14.08 -3.79 -6.57
C SER A 74 14.56 -2.98 -7.78
N SER A 75 13.62 -2.46 -8.57
CA SER A 75 13.90 -1.57 -9.71
C SER A 75 14.58 -0.26 -9.34
N LEU A 76 14.64 0.09 -8.06
CA LEU A 76 15.30 1.29 -7.53
C LEU A 76 16.67 1.00 -6.93
N ASN A 77 17.14 -0.24 -6.94
CA ASN A 77 18.46 -0.60 -6.38
C ASN A 77 19.62 -0.01 -7.21
N TRP A 78 19.35 0.45 -8.44
CA TRP A 78 20.23 1.32 -9.21
C TRP A 78 19.43 2.08 -10.28
N SER A 79 19.79 3.33 -10.55
CA SER A 79 19.14 4.11 -11.62
C SER A 79 19.74 3.74 -12.99
N HIS A 80 18.90 3.26 -13.91
CA HIS A 80 19.26 2.98 -15.31
C HIS A 80 19.46 4.27 -16.13
N ASP A 81 18.79 5.37 -15.77
CA ASP A 81 18.89 6.64 -16.49
C ASP A 81 19.72 7.69 -15.74
N TRP A 82 20.93 7.95 -16.23
CA TRP A 82 21.84 8.94 -15.67
C TRP A 82 21.87 10.29 -16.39
N ALA A 83 21.12 10.48 -17.46
CA ALA A 83 21.15 11.74 -18.19
C ALA A 83 20.62 12.95 -17.36
N ARG A 84 20.06 12.74 -16.16
CA ARG A 84 19.38 13.81 -15.40
C ARG A 84 19.76 13.98 -13.91
N LEU A 85 20.63 13.16 -13.31
CA LEU A 85 20.94 13.25 -11.88
C LEU A 85 22.45 13.18 -11.61
N GLU A 86 23.10 14.34 -11.49
CA GLU A 86 24.56 14.53 -11.30
C GLU A 86 25.13 14.18 -9.91
N LEU A 87 24.35 13.57 -9.01
CA LEU A 87 24.75 13.42 -7.62
C LEU A 87 24.98 11.94 -7.25
N LEU A 88 26.26 11.57 -7.20
CA LEU A 88 26.85 10.29 -6.76
C LEU A 88 26.77 9.17 -7.81
N VAL A 89 27.82 9.06 -8.61
CA VAL A 89 28.02 8.00 -9.58
C VAL A 89 28.44 6.73 -8.82
N SER A 90 27.50 5.80 -8.61
CA SER A 90 27.86 4.41 -8.29
C SER A 90 28.82 3.88 -9.37
N SER A 91 29.91 3.19 -9.01
CA SER A 91 30.84 2.72 -10.03
C SER A 91 30.13 1.77 -11.01
N GLU A 92 30.52 1.80 -12.28
CA GLU A 92 29.98 0.89 -13.32
C GLU A 92 30.13 -0.59 -12.91
N TYR A 93 31.22 -0.90 -12.21
CA TYR A 93 31.41 -2.18 -11.54
C TYR A 93 30.27 -2.53 -10.57
N MET A 94 29.90 -1.61 -9.67
CA MET A 94 28.83 -1.89 -8.70
C MET A 94 27.48 -2.09 -9.40
N LYS A 95 27.23 -1.41 -10.52
CA LYS A 95 26.06 -1.70 -11.35
C LYS A 95 26.06 -3.12 -11.86
N GLN A 96 27.18 -3.59 -12.40
CA GLN A 96 27.30 -4.95 -12.92
C GLN A 96 27.11 -6.00 -11.82
N VAL A 97 27.70 -5.79 -10.64
CA VAL A 97 27.53 -6.69 -9.48
C VAL A 97 26.07 -6.76 -9.08
N ASN A 98 25.43 -5.61 -8.96
CA ASN A 98 24.05 -5.54 -8.51
C ASN A 98 23.12 -6.14 -9.59
N GLN A 99 23.32 -5.84 -10.87
CA GLN A 99 22.58 -6.44 -11.99
C GLN A 99 22.73 -7.95 -12.03
N SER A 100 23.93 -8.46 -11.78
CA SER A 100 24.17 -9.91 -11.69
C SER A 100 23.38 -10.55 -10.55
N TYR A 101 23.18 -9.83 -9.45
CA TYR A 101 22.37 -10.28 -8.32
C TYR A 101 20.87 -10.31 -8.68
N ASP A 102 20.32 -9.28 -9.33
CA ASP A 102 18.88 -9.29 -9.68
C ASP A 102 18.56 -10.31 -10.79
N LEU A 103 19.51 -10.61 -11.67
CA LEU A 103 19.37 -11.67 -12.68
C LEU A 103 19.57 -13.08 -12.10
N ALA A 104 20.09 -13.20 -10.88
CA ALA A 104 20.30 -14.47 -10.22
C ALA A 104 18.97 -15.06 -9.73
N SER A 105 18.44 -16.05 -10.45
CA SER A 105 17.14 -16.67 -10.17
C SER A 105 17.06 -17.49 -8.87
N TYR A 106 18.17 -17.69 -8.15
CA TYR A 106 18.23 -18.51 -6.95
C TYR A 106 18.02 -17.73 -5.64
N HIS A 107 17.84 -16.40 -5.72
CA HIS A 107 17.59 -15.54 -4.57
C HIS A 107 16.29 -14.74 -4.74
N ASP A 108 15.52 -14.65 -3.65
CA ASP A 108 14.45 -13.66 -3.56
C ASP A 108 15.05 -12.24 -3.49
N LEU A 109 14.27 -11.25 -3.92
CA LEU A 109 14.65 -9.83 -3.86
C LEU A 109 15.01 -9.41 -2.43
N LEU A 110 16.04 -8.56 -2.28
CA LEU A 110 16.51 -8.05 -0.99
C LEU A 110 15.37 -7.44 -0.16
N GLN A 111 14.46 -6.72 -0.81
CA GLN A 111 13.28 -6.14 -0.18
C GLN A 111 12.34 -7.20 0.40
N LYS A 112 11.95 -8.22 -0.37
CA LYS A 112 11.08 -9.31 0.12
C LYS A 112 11.71 -10.09 1.27
N ARG A 113 13.03 -10.29 1.22
CA ARG A 113 13.80 -10.92 2.29
C ARG A 113 13.83 -10.08 3.56
N ALA A 114 14.14 -8.79 3.45
CA ALA A 114 14.11 -7.85 4.57
C ALA A 114 12.72 -7.78 5.23
N SER A 115 11.66 -7.72 4.42
CA SER A 115 10.26 -7.76 4.89
C SER A 115 9.96 -9.04 5.68
N ARG A 116 10.33 -10.22 5.17
CA ARG A 116 10.14 -11.50 5.88
C ARG A 116 10.92 -11.57 7.19
N ILE A 117 12.14 -11.05 7.23
CA ILE A 117 12.94 -11.00 8.47
C ILE A 117 12.27 -10.10 9.50
N LEU A 118 11.84 -8.89 9.11
CA LEU A 118 11.15 -7.95 10.00
C LEU A 118 9.81 -8.50 10.50
N HIS A 119 9.08 -9.22 9.64
CA HIS A 119 7.87 -9.95 10.01
C HIS A 119 8.17 -11.02 11.07
N ALA A 120 9.17 -11.88 10.82
CA ALA A 120 9.61 -12.88 11.79
C ALA A 120 10.08 -12.25 13.12
N TYR A 121 10.77 -11.11 13.08
CA TYR A 121 11.15 -10.37 14.28
C TYR A 121 9.96 -9.77 15.03
N THR A 122 8.89 -9.40 14.34
CA THR A 122 7.65 -8.95 14.99
C THR A 122 7.02 -10.09 15.77
N GLU A 123 6.98 -11.30 15.20
CA GLU A 123 6.47 -12.50 15.88
C GLU A 123 7.37 -12.90 17.06
N LEU A 124 8.70 -12.93 16.86
CA LEU A 124 9.67 -13.26 17.92
C LEU A 124 9.68 -12.23 19.06
N ALA A 125 9.42 -10.95 18.78
CA ALA A 125 9.30 -9.91 19.79
C ALA A 125 8.07 -10.08 20.71
N SER A 126 7.16 -11.00 20.38
CA SER A 126 6.04 -11.37 21.26
C SER A 126 6.42 -12.37 22.36
N GLU A 127 7.55 -13.05 22.23
CA GLU A 127 7.99 -14.06 23.19
C GLU A 127 8.49 -13.47 24.52
N GLU A 128 8.47 -14.30 25.57
CA GLU A 128 8.94 -13.97 26.92
C GLU A 128 10.42 -14.37 27.15
N THR A 129 11.30 -14.09 26.18
CA THR A 129 12.75 -14.37 26.30
C THR A 129 13.56 -13.08 26.46
N ALA A 130 14.76 -13.19 27.04
CA ALA A 130 15.66 -12.03 27.17
C ALA A 130 16.10 -11.45 25.81
N ALA A 131 16.19 -12.30 24.79
CA ALA A 131 16.47 -11.88 23.42
C ALA A 131 15.26 -11.17 22.79
N ALA A 132 14.06 -11.71 22.96
CA ALA A 132 12.81 -11.09 22.51
C ALA A 132 12.57 -9.74 23.16
N GLU A 133 12.84 -9.60 24.46
CA GLU A 133 12.73 -8.32 25.18
C GLU A 133 13.74 -7.28 24.65
N MET A 134 14.99 -7.69 24.39
CA MET A 134 15.98 -6.80 23.78
C MET A 134 15.60 -6.41 22.35
N LEU A 135 15.08 -7.36 21.55
CA LEU A 135 14.59 -7.11 20.20
C LEU A 135 13.41 -6.13 20.24
N ASN A 136 12.46 -6.35 21.15
CA ASN A 136 11.29 -5.49 21.35
C ASN A 136 11.72 -4.04 21.65
N GLN A 137 12.65 -3.83 22.59
CA GLN A 137 13.17 -2.50 22.92
C GLN A 137 13.85 -1.81 21.73
N ARG A 138 14.60 -2.56 20.91
CA ARG A 138 15.26 -2.01 19.72
C ARG A 138 14.28 -1.70 18.60
N MET A 139 13.32 -2.59 18.35
CA MET A 139 12.22 -2.36 17.41
C MET A 139 11.35 -1.17 17.83
N GLU A 140 11.04 -1.03 19.14
CA GLU A 140 10.35 0.14 19.69
C GLU A 140 11.14 1.42 19.40
N SER A 141 12.45 1.43 19.66
CA SER A 141 13.31 2.58 19.34
C SER A 141 13.28 2.95 17.86
N VAL A 142 13.29 1.95 16.97
CA VAL A 142 13.26 2.15 15.51
C VAL A 142 11.91 2.69 15.07
N VAL A 143 10.80 2.07 15.49
CA VAL A 143 9.45 2.53 15.15
C VAL A 143 9.18 3.93 15.69
N LEU A 144 9.62 4.22 16.92
CA LEU A 144 9.54 5.58 17.48
C LEU A 144 10.28 6.62 16.64
N SER A 145 11.39 6.26 15.99
CA SER A 145 12.14 7.21 15.15
C SER A 145 11.56 7.38 13.74
N LEU A 146 10.71 6.44 13.28
CA LEU A 146 9.88 6.59 12.07
C LEU A 146 8.68 7.52 12.30
N LEU A 147 8.27 7.70 13.55
CA LEU A 147 7.22 8.65 13.93
C LEU A 147 7.86 10.03 14.17
N PRO A 148 7.24 11.13 13.72
CA PRO A 148 7.74 12.48 13.97
C PRO A 148 7.94 12.72 15.47
N ALA A 149 8.99 13.47 15.79
CA ALA A 149 9.24 13.89 17.16
C ALA A 149 8.13 14.85 17.62
N PRO A 150 7.72 14.80 18.90
CA PRO A 150 6.80 15.77 19.46
C PRO A 150 7.51 17.13 19.61
N ASP A 151 7.63 17.88 18.52
CA ASP A 151 8.07 19.27 18.57
C ASP A 151 6.88 20.19 18.91
N ASN A 152 7.14 21.17 19.78
CA ASN A 152 6.19 22.09 20.44
C ASN A 152 5.41 23.04 19.52
N THR A 153 5.33 22.78 18.22
CA THR A 153 4.52 23.54 17.27
C THR A 153 3.44 22.62 16.71
N SER A 154 2.24 22.75 17.26
CA SER A 154 0.98 22.08 16.89
C SER A 154 0.53 22.30 15.43
N ASP A 155 1.38 22.83 14.57
CA ASP A 155 1.09 22.94 13.16
C ASP A 155 1.52 21.62 12.50
N PHE A 156 0.61 20.63 12.57
CA PHE A 156 0.49 19.63 11.50
C PHE A 156 0.72 20.35 10.15
N PRO A 157 1.38 19.72 9.16
CA PRO A 157 1.59 20.35 7.87
C PRO A 157 0.25 20.87 7.36
N ARG A 158 0.06 22.19 7.45
CA ARG A 158 -1.10 22.83 6.84
C ARG A 158 -0.90 22.53 5.38
N ILE A 159 -1.90 21.91 4.75
CA ILE A 159 -1.98 21.84 3.29
C ILE A 159 -1.87 23.30 2.86
N ALA A 160 -0.66 23.72 2.49
CA ALA A 160 -0.44 25.00 1.88
C ALA A 160 -1.24 24.86 0.60
N LYS A 161 -2.34 25.62 0.48
CA LYS A 161 -3.05 25.80 -0.78
C LYS A 161 -2.00 26.25 -1.79
N SER A 162 -1.42 25.30 -2.51
CA SER A 162 -0.34 25.59 -3.43
C SER A 162 -0.96 26.37 -4.57
N LYS A 163 -0.36 27.50 -4.92
CA LYS A 163 -0.63 28.14 -6.20
C LYS A 163 -0.27 27.12 -7.28
N GLU A 164 -1.20 26.91 -8.20
CA GLU A 164 -1.07 26.03 -9.36
C GLU A 164 0.34 26.10 -9.98
N PRO A 165 1.05 24.96 -10.09
CA PRO A 165 2.15 24.84 -11.02
C PRO A 165 1.58 24.52 -12.40
N SER A 166 1.66 25.51 -13.28
CA SER A 166 1.46 25.39 -14.73
C SER A 166 2.45 24.38 -15.34
N GLU A 167 1.95 23.62 -16.33
CA GLU A 167 2.67 22.83 -17.38
C GLU A 167 3.15 21.39 -17.15
N MET A 168 2.90 20.73 -16.00
CA MET A 168 3.28 19.30 -15.85
C MET A 168 2.12 18.34 -15.51
N GLN A 169 0.87 18.82 -15.60
CA GLN A 169 -0.35 18.02 -15.39
C GLN A 169 -0.81 17.24 -16.63
N SER A 170 -0.27 17.47 -17.83
CA SER A 170 -0.82 16.86 -19.05
C SER A 170 -0.40 15.41 -19.31
N TYR A 171 0.63 14.88 -18.66
CA TYR A 171 1.12 13.52 -18.93
C TYR A 171 0.50 12.44 -18.05
N LEU A 172 -0.22 12.79 -16.98
CA LEU A 172 -0.78 11.82 -16.02
C LEU A 172 -2.25 12.09 -15.64
N SER A 173 -2.91 13.11 -16.21
CA SER A 173 -4.30 13.45 -15.91
C SER A 173 -5.26 13.36 -17.11
N THR A 174 -4.91 12.59 -18.14
CA THR A 174 -5.89 12.20 -19.16
C THR A 174 -6.76 11.06 -18.63
N ASN A 175 -7.81 11.42 -17.89
CA ASN A 175 -9.02 10.60 -17.70
C ASN A 175 -9.88 10.51 -18.98
N SER A 176 -9.30 10.76 -20.15
CA SER A 176 -9.89 10.47 -21.45
C SER A 176 -8.99 9.45 -22.12
N ALA A 177 -9.53 8.24 -22.28
CA ALA A 177 -9.01 7.23 -23.18
C ALA A 177 -8.57 7.88 -24.51
N GLU A 178 -7.26 8.02 -24.73
CA GLU A 178 -6.78 7.98 -26.10
C GLU A 178 -7.05 6.56 -26.56
N VAL A 179 -8.13 6.44 -27.35
CA VAL A 179 -8.34 5.31 -28.24
C VAL A 179 -7.05 5.22 -29.05
N ILE A 180 -6.19 4.27 -28.67
CA ILE A 180 -4.99 3.92 -29.42
C ILE A 180 -5.50 3.40 -30.76
N SER A 181 -5.51 4.29 -31.74
CA SER A 181 -5.79 3.98 -33.13
C SER A 181 -4.54 3.29 -33.68
N ASP A 182 -4.60 1.96 -33.81
CA ASP A 182 -3.63 1.16 -34.57
C ASP A 182 -3.57 1.70 -36.00
N SER A 183 -2.63 2.61 -36.25
CA SER A 183 -2.26 3.08 -37.57
C SER A 183 -0.88 2.50 -37.86
N GLU A 184 -0.85 1.32 -38.47
CA GLU A 184 0.34 0.80 -39.12
C GLU A 184 0.63 1.69 -40.34
N GLU A 185 1.66 2.53 -40.29
CA GLU A 185 2.24 3.12 -41.50
C GLU A 185 3.76 3.29 -41.39
N SER A 186 4.43 2.30 -41.99
CA SER A 186 5.65 2.36 -42.80
C SER A 186 6.91 3.09 -42.31
N ASP A 187 7.96 2.28 -42.24
CA ASP A 187 9.39 2.61 -42.21
C ASP A 187 9.82 3.74 -43.16
N GLU A 188 10.55 4.73 -42.63
CA GLU A 188 11.64 5.37 -43.37
C GLU A 188 12.87 5.54 -42.44
N ILE A 189 13.89 4.75 -42.73
CA ILE A 189 15.23 4.79 -42.15
C ILE A 189 15.94 6.03 -42.72
N VAL A 190 16.31 6.97 -41.86
CA VAL A 190 17.25 8.06 -42.21
C VAL A 190 18.58 7.77 -41.53
N ASP A 191 19.54 7.28 -42.31
CA ASP A 191 20.94 7.16 -41.95
C ASP A 191 21.52 8.55 -41.62
N PHE A 192 22.00 8.72 -40.39
CA PHE A 192 22.92 9.81 -40.03
C PHE A 192 24.29 9.22 -39.72
N ASP A 193 25.14 9.30 -40.75
CA ASP A 193 26.59 9.19 -40.69
C ASP A 193 27.14 10.46 -40.02
N ASP A 194 27.83 10.32 -38.88
CA ASP A 194 28.68 11.40 -38.39
C ASP A 194 29.98 10.85 -37.83
N SER A 195 31.02 11.04 -38.64
CA SER A 195 32.40 10.67 -38.41
C SER A 195 33.09 11.82 -37.70
N LEU A 196 33.46 11.64 -36.42
CA LEU A 196 34.27 12.62 -35.70
C LEU A 196 35.65 12.07 -35.31
N VAL A 197 36.61 12.81 -35.86
CA VAL A 197 38.05 12.62 -35.95
C VAL A 197 38.73 12.83 -34.59
N ILE A 198 39.62 11.91 -34.24
CA ILE A 198 40.58 11.98 -33.14
C ILE A 198 41.75 12.91 -33.54
N PRO A 199 42.28 13.73 -32.61
CA PRO A 199 43.69 14.07 -32.65
C PRO A 199 44.41 13.59 -31.38
N GLU A 200 45.33 12.65 -31.58
CA GLU A 200 46.39 12.32 -30.65
C GLU A 200 47.36 13.49 -30.51
N SER A 201 47.89 13.71 -29.30
CA SER A 201 49.30 14.12 -29.17
C SER A 201 49.90 13.65 -27.83
N PRO A 202 51.21 13.35 -27.78
CA PRO A 202 51.81 12.59 -26.68
C PRO A 202 52.69 13.44 -25.75
N SER A 203 53.07 12.80 -24.64
CA SER A 203 54.33 12.97 -23.88
C SER A 203 54.29 13.85 -22.61
N LYS A 204 54.54 13.24 -21.44
CA LYS A 204 55.87 13.16 -20.79
C LYS A 204 55.74 12.60 -19.37
N THR A 205 56.46 11.52 -19.14
CA THR A 205 56.71 10.86 -17.87
C THR A 205 57.64 11.68 -16.94
N LYS A 206 57.40 11.58 -15.64
CA LYS A 206 58.43 11.75 -14.58
C LYS A 206 58.26 10.61 -13.55
N PRO A 207 59.35 9.96 -13.10
CA PRO A 207 59.29 8.83 -12.19
C PRO A 207 59.52 9.22 -10.73
N LYS A 208 58.90 8.50 -9.79
CA LYS A 208 59.25 8.24 -8.37
C LYS A 208 57.98 7.75 -7.65
N SER A 209 57.97 6.78 -6.74
CA SER A 209 58.97 5.91 -6.15
C SER A 209 58.25 4.63 -5.70
N LEU A 210 58.84 3.47 -5.97
CA LEU A 210 58.36 2.14 -5.59
C LEU A 210 58.20 1.99 -4.07
N ASN A 211 57.03 1.49 -3.66
CA ASN A 211 56.82 0.69 -2.45
C ASN A 211 55.44 0.02 -2.57
N SER A 212 55.34 -1.11 -3.27
CA SER A 212 54.17 -2.02 -3.20
C SER A 212 54.44 -3.29 -4.01
N PHE A 213 53.89 -4.40 -3.56
CA PHE A 213 53.99 -5.83 -3.92
C PHE A 213 53.92 -6.26 -5.41
N THR A 214 54.14 -5.37 -6.37
CA THR A 214 54.09 -5.64 -7.81
C THR A 214 55.30 -6.39 -8.37
N ASP A 215 56.39 -6.56 -7.60
CA ASP A 215 57.61 -7.24 -8.07
C ASP A 215 57.55 -8.77 -8.01
N LEU A 216 56.49 -9.38 -7.48
CA LEU A 216 56.35 -10.84 -7.48
C LEU A 216 55.76 -11.39 -8.80
N GLY A 217 55.13 -10.56 -9.63
CA GLY A 217 54.51 -10.96 -10.90
C GLY A 217 55.44 -10.89 -12.12
N SER A 218 56.65 -10.34 -11.99
CA SER A 218 57.53 -10.05 -13.14
C SER A 218 58.43 -11.21 -13.57
N ARG A 219 58.38 -12.37 -12.88
CA ARG A 219 59.25 -13.54 -13.18
C ARG A 219 58.53 -14.79 -13.68
N THR A 220 57.22 -14.75 -13.86
CA THR A 220 56.46 -15.83 -14.52
C THR A 220 55.98 -15.34 -15.88
N SER A 221 56.80 -15.57 -16.91
CA SER A 221 56.45 -15.31 -18.31
C SER A 221 55.18 -16.07 -18.69
N GLY A 222 54.08 -15.36 -18.95
CA GLY A 222 52.83 -15.95 -19.47
C GLY A 222 51.52 -15.27 -19.04
N LEU A 223 51.53 -14.33 -18.09
CA LEU A 223 50.30 -13.73 -17.52
C LEU A 223 50.25 -12.20 -17.54
N GLY A 224 51.18 -11.55 -18.26
CA GLY A 224 51.45 -10.11 -18.15
C GLY A 224 50.31 -9.18 -18.58
N GLU A 225 49.46 -9.59 -19.52
CA GLU A 225 48.36 -8.73 -20.00
C GLU A 225 47.09 -8.83 -19.14
N ILE A 226 46.86 -9.98 -18.48
CA ILE A 226 45.67 -10.16 -17.64
C ILE A 226 45.84 -9.41 -16.30
N ALA A 227 47.07 -9.25 -15.80
CA ALA A 227 47.33 -8.48 -14.57
C ALA A 227 47.02 -6.97 -14.69
N VAL A 228 46.95 -6.42 -15.91
CA VAL A 228 46.54 -5.02 -16.14
C VAL A 228 45.03 -4.85 -16.00
N LEU A 229 44.24 -5.86 -16.38
CA LEU A 229 42.78 -5.90 -16.18
C LEU A 229 42.36 -5.93 -14.71
N PHE A 230 43.24 -6.39 -13.81
CA PHE A 230 42.97 -6.46 -12.38
C PHE A 230 43.41 -5.22 -11.58
N LYS A 231 44.09 -4.24 -12.19
CA LYS A 231 44.51 -3.02 -11.47
C LYS A 231 43.37 -2.09 -11.10
N ASP A 232 42.27 -2.14 -11.86
CA ASP A 232 41.12 -1.25 -11.70
C ASP A 232 39.89 -1.97 -11.12
N MET A 233 40.05 -3.22 -10.64
CA MET A 233 38.98 -3.94 -9.96
C MET A 233 38.82 -3.44 -8.51
N PRO A 234 37.67 -2.83 -8.13
CA PRO A 234 37.51 -2.15 -6.84
C PRO A 234 37.52 -3.08 -5.62
N HIS A 235 37.39 -4.40 -5.80
CA HIS A 235 37.54 -5.41 -4.73
C HIS A 235 39.00 -5.64 -4.33
N LEU A 236 39.98 -5.12 -5.08
CA LEU A 236 41.39 -5.02 -4.66
C LEU A 236 41.73 -3.65 -4.05
N LEU A 237 40.82 -2.67 -4.16
CA LEU A 237 40.89 -1.38 -3.45
C LEU A 237 40.15 -1.41 -2.10
N ALA A 238 39.28 -2.41 -1.88
CA ALA A 238 38.93 -2.83 -0.54
C ALA A 238 40.25 -3.25 0.13
N GLN A 239 40.74 -2.40 1.04
CA GLN A 239 41.97 -2.71 1.76
C GLN A 239 41.84 -4.12 2.35
N PRO A 240 42.84 -5.00 2.19
CA PRO A 240 42.88 -6.22 2.97
C PRO A 240 42.69 -5.80 4.42
N SER A 241 41.70 -6.41 5.09
CA SER A 241 41.40 -6.16 6.50
C SER A 241 42.73 -6.04 7.25
N PRO A 242 43.04 -4.88 7.85
CA PRO A 242 44.34 -4.68 8.45
C PRO A 242 44.57 -5.80 9.45
N GLU A 243 45.66 -6.56 9.26
CA GLU A 243 46.09 -7.53 10.26
C GLU A 243 46.06 -6.84 11.62
N PRO A 244 45.44 -7.47 12.64
CA PRO A 244 45.21 -6.83 13.91
C PRO A 244 46.55 -6.29 14.41
N PRO A 245 46.69 -4.98 14.64
CA PRO A 245 47.93 -4.45 15.16
C PRO A 245 48.18 -5.13 16.51
N GLU A 246 49.33 -5.79 16.65
CA GLU A 246 49.86 -6.20 17.94
C GLU A 246 49.88 -4.96 18.84
N SER A 247 48.90 -4.88 19.75
CA SER A 247 48.46 -3.62 20.35
C SER A 247 48.82 -3.54 21.82
N ASP A 248 49.95 -2.89 22.08
CA ASP A 248 50.20 -2.14 23.32
C ASP A 248 49.63 -0.70 23.25
N ARG A 249 48.88 -0.36 22.19
CA ARG A 249 48.23 0.94 22.07
C ARG A 249 46.82 0.86 22.64
N LYS A 250 46.61 1.47 23.79
CA LYS A 250 45.28 1.72 24.37
C LYS A 250 44.43 2.52 23.37
N TRP A 251 43.53 1.84 22.67
CA TRP A 251 42.52 2.48 21.81
C TRP A 251 41.68 3.41 22.68
N LYS A 252 41.86 4.72 22.53
CA LYS A 252 40.92 5.70 23.07
C LYS A 252 39.64 5.53 22.27
N ARG A 253 38.61 4.97 22.90
CA ARG A 253 37.27 4.86 22.31
C ARG A 253 36.85 6.24 21.79
N PRO A 254 36.52 6.39 20.48
CA PRO A 254 35.94 7.63 19.98
C PRO A 254 34.67 7.93 20.78
N ARG A 255 34.54 9.18 21.23
CA ARG A 255 33.46 9.63 22.15
C ARG A 255 32.14 9.95 21.44
N ARG A 256 32.09 9.90 20.10
CA ARG A 256 30.89 10.19 19.32
C ARG A 256 30.24 8.89 18.88
N GLN A 257 28.94 8.77 19.14
CA GLN A 257 28.13 7.72 18.53
C GLN A 257 28.06 8.01 17.01
N PRO A 258 28.16 6.98 16.16
CA PRO A 258 28.03 7.15 14.72
C PRO A 258 26.66 7.75 14.43
N SER A 259 26.60 8.80 13.62
CA SER A 259 25.33 9.41 13.26
C SER A 259 24.66 8.55 12.20
N LEU A 260 23.43 8.09 12.45
CA LEU A 260 22.65 7.36 11.45
C LEU A 260 22.38 8.23 10.20
N ASP A 261 22.55 9.55 10.32
CA ASP A 261 22.35 10.54 9.26
C ASP A 261 23.38 10.44 8.13
N GLU A 262 24.53 9.83 8.38
CA GLU A 262 25.62 9.66 7.43
C GLU A 262 25.51 8.36 6.63
N ILE A 263 24.56 7.48 6.96
CA ILE A 263 24.34 6.23 6.24
C ILE A 263 23.39 6.48 5.06
N ARG A 264 23.79 5.99 3.90
CA ARG A 264 23.00 5.90 2.68
C ARG A 264 22.87 4.45 2.25
N LEU A 265 21.78 4.11 1.59
CA LEU A 265 21.50 2.81 1.03
C LEU A 265 21.14 3.01 -0.44
N PHE A 266 21.97 2.50 -1.35
CA PHE A 266 21.86 2.74 -2.79
C PHE A 266 21.71 4.25 -3.14
N ASP A 267 22.56 5.08 -2.52
CA ASP A 267 22.60 6.56 -2.60
C ASP A 267 21.45 7.30 -1.91
N ASP A 268 20.38 6.61 -1.53
CA ASP A 268 19.26 7.19 -0.81
C ASP A 268 19.54 7.27 0.69
N VAL A 269 18.99 8.30 1.34
CA VAL A 269 19.01 8.40 2.80
C VAL A 269 18.12 7.31 3.41
N LEU A 270 18.43 6.90 4.65
CA LEU A 270 17.59 5.95 5.38
C LEU A 270 16.16 6.48 5.59
N LEU A 271 15.18 5.56 5.65
CA LEU A 271 13.76 5.90 5.76
C LEU A 271 13.46 6.81 6.96
N PHE A 272 14.06 6.54 8.13
CA PHE A 272 13.81 7.35 9.33
C PHE A 272 14.21 8.82 9.11
N LYS A 273 15.29 9.07 8.36
CA LYS A 273 15.76 10.43 8.07
C LYS A 273 14.75 11.18 7.20
N ARG A 274 14.18 10.52 6.19
CA ARG A 274 13.08 11.09 5.39
C ARG A 274 11.86 11.45 6.22
N LEU A 275 11.51 10.61 7.19
CA LEU A 275 10.34 10.81 8.04
C LEU A 275 10.55 11.84 9.16
N GLN A 276 11.81 12.14 9.49
CA GLN A 276 12.18 13.17 10.45
C GLN A 276 12.38 14.56 9.85
N GLU A 277 12.20 14.76 8.54
CA GLU A 277 12.22 16.07 7.91
C GLU A 277 10.86 16.78 8.12
N PRO A 278 10.71 17.65 9.14
CA PRO A 278 9.40 18.04 9.67
C PRO A 278 8.58 18.91 8.70
N SER A 279 9.22 19.51 7.69
CA SER A 279 8.58 20.45 6.78
C SER A 279 8.00 19.81 5.51
N HIS A 280 8.34 18.56 5.17
CA HIS A 280 8.07 18.06 3.81
C HIS A 280 7.52 16.64 3.71
N TYR A 281 7.84 15.73 4.64
CA TYR A 281 7.49 14.33 4.48
C TYR A 281 7.23 13.64 5.81
N SER A 282 6.17 12.85 5.89
CA SER A 282 5.76 12.16 7.12
C SER A 282 5.25 10.76 6.83
N ILE A 283 4.99 9.98 7.88
CA ILE A 283 4.39 8.64 7.73
C ILE A 283 3.02 8.70 7.04
N TRP A 284 2.31 9.81 7.15
CA TRP A 284 1.07 10.05 6.41
C TRP A 284 1.29 10.22 4.91
N SER A 285 2.38 10.88 4.53
CA SER A 285 2.80 11.00 3.15
C SER A 285 3.12 9.61 2.57
N VAL A 286 3.76 8.74 3.36
CA VAL A 286 4.00 7.34 3.02
C VAL A 286 2.68 6.58 2.83
N ILE A 287 1.76 6.62 3.80
CA ILE A 287 0.46 5.94 3.73
C ILE A 287 -0.32 6.39 2.48
N ARG A 288 -0.39 7.71 2.24
CA ARG A 288 -1.08 8.28 1.09
C ARG A 288 -0.45 7.85 -0.23
N TRP A 289 0.88 7.83 -0.30
CA TRP A 289 1.62 7.34 -1.46
C TRP A 289 1.34 5.86 -1.71
N THR A 290 1.36 5.01 -0.68
CA THR A 290 1.04 3.58 -0.79
C THR A 290 -0.33 3.35 -1.42
N PHE A 291 -1.36 4.03 -0.93
CA PHE A 291 -2.72 3.84 -1.44
C PHE A 291 -2.96 4.48 -2.80
N TRP A 292 -2.22 5.53 -3.13
CA TRP A 292 -2.21 6.05 -4.49
C TRP A 292 -1.55 5.09 -5.48
N CYS A 293 -0.46 4.43 -5.10
CA CYS A 293 0.12 3.35 -5.91
C CYS A 293 -0.85 2.16 -6.06
N ALA A 294 -1.61 1.81 -5.02
CA ALA A 294 -2.64 0.77 -5.11
C ALA A 294 -3.74 1.13 -6.13
N GLU A 295 -4.21 2.38 -6.11
CA GLU A 295 -5.18 2.89 -7.08
C GLU A 295 -4.62 2.87 -8.50
N LEU A 296 -3.45 3.46 -8.70
CA LEU A 296 -2.83 3.54 -10.03
C LEU A 296 -2.54 2.14 -10.60
N SER A 297 -2.09 1.20 -9.76
CA SER A 297 -1.95 -0.20 -10.14
C SER A 297 -3.31 -0.80 -10.55
N SER A 298 -4.37 -0.56 -9.78
CA SER A 298 -5.71 -1.09 -10.09
C SER A 298 -6.29 -0.47 -11.37
N GLN A 299 -6.02 0.80 -11.63
CA GLN A 299 -6.39 1.45 -12.88
C GLN A 299 -5.64 0.84 -14.06
N HIS A 300 -4.32 0.62 -13.92
CA HIS A 300 -3.54 -0.08 -14.95
C HIS A 300 -4.06 -1.48 -15.24
N GLN A 301 -4.62 -2.19 -14.24
CA GLN A 301 -5.24 -3.49 -14.48
C GLN A 301 -6.36 -3.43 -15.53
N ALA A 302 -7.17 -2.37 -15.49
CA ALA A 302 -8.28 -2.20 -16.42
C ALA A 302 -7.81 -2.13 -17.88
N TYR A 303 -6.55 -1.75 -18.13
CA TYR A 303 -5.97 -1.56 -19.45
C TYR A 303 -4.96 -2.65 -19.86
N PHE A 304 -4.10 -3.10 -18.94
CA PHE A 304 -2.89 -3.89 -19.26
C PHE A 304 -2.97 -5.37 -18.89
N PHE A 305 -4.13 -5.85 -18.42
CA PHE A 305 -4.45 -7.25 -18.08
C PHE A 305 -3.55 -7.96 -17.05
N ASN A 306 -2.37 -7.44 -16.71
CA ASN A 306 -1.49 -7.94 -15.65
C ASN A 306 -0.67 -6.80 -14.99
N CYS A 307 -1.34 -5.95 -14.20
CA CYS A 307 -0.66 -4.83 -13.54
C CYS A 307 0.32 -5.24 -12.42
N SER A 308 0.30 -6.52 -12.01
CA SER A 308 1.21 -7.05 -10.99
C SER A 308 2.69 -6.96 -11.39
N GLN A 309 2.97 -6.83 -12.68
CA GLN A 309 4.34 -6.67 -13.20
C GLN A 309 4.77 -5.19 -13.31
N SER A 310 3.84 -4.25 -13.11
CA SER A 310 4.15 -2.82 -13.15
C SER A 310 5.03 -2.41 -11.97
N GLN A 311 5.86 -1.40 -12.19
CA GLN A 311 6.68 -0.78 -11.17
C GLN A 311 5.84 -0.13 -10.08
N VAL A 312 4.69 0.44 -10.44
CA VAL A 312 3.70 0.99 -9.51
C VAL A 312 3.21 -0.07 -8.54
N HIS A 313 2.92 -1.28 -9.04
CA HIS A 313 2.52 -2.40 -8.18
C HIS A 313 3.66 -2.83 -7.25
N GLY A 314 4.89 -2.96 -7.77
CA GLY A 314 6.07 -3.29 -6.95
C GLY A 314 6.32 -2.28 -5.83
N LEU A 315 6.10 -0.99 -6.09
CA LEU A 315 6.09 0.06 -5.06
C LEU A 315 4.99 -0.18 -4.03
N TYR A 316 3.75 -0.34 -4.48
CA TYR A 316 2.63 -0.64 -3.58
C TYR A 316 2.93 -1.84 -2.66
N GLU A 317 3.42 -2.96 -3.20
CA GLU A 317 3.74 -4.17 -2.44
C GLU A 317 4.81 -3.88 -1.36
N ALA A 318 5.87 -3.14 -1.71
CA ALA A 318 6.95 -2.80 -0.79
C ALA A 318 6.50 -1.89 0.36
N TYR A 319 5.79 -0.83 0.02
CA TYR A 319 5.25 0.11 0.99
C TYR A 319 4.19 -0.54 1.89
N SER A 320 3.24 -1.28 1.30
CA SER A 320 2.16 -1.97 2.02
C SER A 320 2.73 -2.99 3.02
N SER A 321 3.69 -3.79 2.59
CA SER A 321 4.35 -4.78 3.45
C SER A 321 5.07 -4.14 4.64
N THR A 322 5.80 -3.04 4.39
CA THR A 322 6.53 -2.32 5.43
C THR A 322 5.58 -1.67 6.44
N LEU A 323 4.53 -1.02 5.96
CA LEU A 323 3.50 -0.42 6.82
C LEU A 323 2.79 -1.48 7.65
N LEU A 324 2.48 -2.65 7.06
CA LEU A 324 1.86 -3.75 7.78
C LEU A 324 2.74 -4.25 8.95
N ILE A 325 4.06 -4.33 8.76
CA ILE A 325 5.01 -4.67 9.83
C ILE A 325 4.95 -3.62 10.94
N VAL A 326 5.01 -2.33 10.60
CA VAL A 326 4.93 -1.24 11.58
C VAL A 326 3.62 -1.32 12.37
N VAL A 327 2.49 -1.49 11.68
CA VAL A 327 1.17 -1.57 12.31
C VAL A 327 1.06 -2.80 13.22
N ARG A 328 1.49 -3.99 12.76
CA ARG A 328 1.51 -5.21 13.59
C ARG A 328 2.37 -5.06 14.83
N PHE A 329 3.53 -4.42 14.70
CA PHE A 329 4.39 -4.19 15.85
C PHE A 329 3.77 -3.17 16.82
N CYS A 330 3.09 -2.13 16.34
CA CYS A 330 2.30 -1.23 17.18
C CYS A 330 1.15 -1.96 17.90
N GLU A 331 0.42 -2.85 17.21
CA GLU A 331 -0.61 -3.72 17.81
C GLU A 331 -0.01 -4.57 18.94
N LEU A 332 1.15 -5.20 18.71
CA LEU A 332 1.86 -5.99 19.72
C LEU A 332 2.25 -5.14 20.94
N LEU A 333 2.86 -3.97 20.72
CA LEU A 333 3.22 -3.07 21.81
C LEU A 333 1.99 -2.64 22.60
N TYR A 334 0.88 -2.34 21.92
CA TYR A 334 -0.37 -1.99 22.59
C TYR A 334 -0.86 -3.11 23.51
N ARG A 335 -0.90 -4.37 23.02
CA ARG A 335 -1.29 -5.55 23.81
C ARG A 335 -0.39 -5.80 25.02
N ARG A 336 0.91 -5.53 24.91
CA ARG A 336 1.88 -5.64 26.01
C ARG A 336 1.85 -4.46 26.98
N GLY A 337 0.96 -3.49 26.79
CA GLY A 337 0.87 -2.30 27.62
C GLY A 337 1.91 -1.25 27.24
N ALA A 338 1.89 -0.83 25.97
CA ALA A 338 2.84 0.12 25.37
C ALA A 338 3.22 1.28 26.30
N THR A 339 4.50 1.69 26.20
CA THR A 339 5.03 2.83 26.94
C THR A 339 4.18 4.07 26.70
N ALA A 340 4.04 4.92 27.72
CA ALA A 340 3.31 6.19 27.58
C ALA A 340 3.89 7.02 26.42
N THR A 341 5.19 6.92 26.16
CA THR A 341 5.89 7.59 25.05
C THR A 341 5.40 7.13 23.67
N LEU A 342 5.32 5.82 23.41
CA LEU A 342 4.80 5.32 22.14
C LEU A 342 3.34 5.70 21.97
N LYS A 343 2.53 5.53 23.02
CA LYS A 343 1.12 5.94 22.98
C LYS A 343 1.03 7.41 22.63
N ASN A 344 1.79 8.28 23.29
CA ASN A 344 1.80 9.72 23.02
C ASN A 344 2.28 10.05 21.61
N ARG A 345 3.36 9.43 21.09
CA ARG A 345 3.78 9.66 19.70
C ARG A 345 2.78 9.15 18.68
N LEU A 346 2.23 7.96 18.89
CA LEU A 346 1.13 7.45 18.08
C LEU A 346 -0.05 8.39 18.19
N PHE A 347 -0.39 8.94 19.36
CA PHE A 347 -1.43 9.96 19.50
C PHE A 347 -1.07 11.26 18.80
N ASP A 348 0.17 11.72 18.79
CA ASP A 348 0.54 12.98 18.15
C ASP A 348 0.47 12.82 16.63
N VAL A 349 0.85 11.65 16.12
CA VAL A 349 0.76 11.29 14.70
C VAL A 349 -0.68 11.03 14.28
N LEU A 350 -1.41 10.25 15.07
CA LEU A 350 -2.76 9.72 14.80
C LEU A 350 -3.89 10.56 15.43
N GLY A 351 -3.57 11.73 15.98
CA GLY A 351 -4.35 12.43 17.00
C GLY A 351 -5.65 13.12 16.62
N PHE A 352 -6.35 13.52 17.68
CA PHE A 352 -7.76 13.94 17.77
C PHE A 352 -8.28 14.96 16.73
N ALA A 353 -7.45 15.90 16.27
CA ALA A 353 -7.84 16.92 15.28
C ALA A 353 -7.70 16.42 13.82
N ALA A 354 -7.35 15.14 13.65
CA ALA A 354 -6.97 14.55 12.38
C ALA A 354 -7.70 13.24 12.07
N HIS A 355 -8.81 12.86 12.74
CA HIS A 355 -9.59 11.68 12.30
C HIS A 355 -10.08 11.86 10.87
N ASP A 356 -10.54 13.07 10.53
CA ASP A 356 -10.94 13.45 9.17
C ASP A 356 -9.78 13.22 8.19
N ARG A 357 -8.60 13.79 8.48
CA ARG A 357 -7.40 13.61 7.64
C ARG A 357 -6.89 12.17 7.60
N ALA A 358 -6.95 11.45 8.71
CA ALA A 358 -6.51 10.06 8.79
C ALA A 358 -7.42 9.17 7.95
N ILE A 359 -8.74 9.36 8.05
CA ILE A 359 -9.72 8.70 7.19
C ILE A 359 -9.51 9.12 5.73
N GLU A 360 -9.28 10.40 5.45
CA GLU A 360 -8.98 10.90 4.11
C GLU A 360 -7.74 10.21 3.51
N PHE A 361 -6.66 10.08 4.28
CA PHE A 361 -5.43 9.44 3.86
C PHE A 361 -5.58 7.92 3.73
N ILE A 362 -6.24 7.27 4.70
CA ILE A 362 -6.51 5.82 4.66
C ILE A 362 -7.39 5.47 3.47
N PHE A 363 -8.31 6.35 3.05
CA PHE A 363 -9.20 6.14 1.91
C PHE A 363 -8.79 6.90 0.65
N THR A 364 -7.52 7.35 0.56
CA THR A 364 -6.96 7.90 -0.68
C THR A 364 -6.90 6.83 -1.77
N GLY A 365 -7.10 7.20 -3.03
CA GLY A 365 -6.98 6.27 -4.15
C GLY A 365 -8.03 5.16 -4.10
N LEU A 366 -9.31 5.56 -4.12
CA LEU A 366 -10.47 4.66 -4.23
C LEU A 366 -11.53 5.30 -5.15
N GLY A 367 -11.09 5.86 -6.27
CA GLY A 367 -11.95 6.56 -7.24
C GLY A 367 -12.37 8.00 -6.89
N VAL A 368 -12.07 8.50 -5.68
CA VAL A 368 -12.30 9.91 -5.31
C VAL A 368 -11.08 10.73 -5.66
N ALA A 369 -11.25 11.69 -6.58
CA ALA A 369 -10.19 12.61 -6.96
C ALA A 369 -9.73 13.43 -5.74
N THR A 370 -8.42 13.44 -5.49
CA THR A 370 -7.81 14.32 -4.50
C THR A 370 -7.07 15.45 -5.21
N ASN A 371 -7.28 16.69 -4.79
CA ASN A 371 -6.64 17.86 -5.41
C ASN A 371 -5.11 17.85 -5.29
N ASP A 372 -4.57 17.20 -4.26
CA ASP A 372 -3.12 17.10 -4.06
C ASP A 372 -2.62 15.73 -4.51
N LEU A 373 -1.62 15.68 -5.39
CA LEU A 373 -0.92 14.42 -5.66
C LEU A 373 -0.01 14.06 -4.48
N PRO A 374 -0.04 12.82 -3.98
CA PRO A 374 0.92 12.39 -2.98
C PRO A 374 2.34 12.42 -3.55
N SER A 375 3.30 12.68 -2.67
CA SER A 375 4.72 12.64 -3.00
C SER A 375 5.32 11.29 -2.62
N PRO A 376 6.24 10.74 -3.42
CA PRO A 376 7.01 9.55 -3.07
C PRO A 376 7.98 9.83 -1.92
N CYS A 377 8.48 8.77 -1.27
CA CYS A 377 9.55 8.91 -0.29
C CYS A 377 10.88 9.27 -0.96
N TYR A 378 11.11 8.77 -2.18
CA TYR A 378 12.31 9.01 -2.95
C TYR A 378 11.96 9.56 -4.34
N SER A 379 12.69 10.57 -4.79
CA SER A 379 12.44 11.23 -6.08
C SER A 379 12.55 10.28 -7.27
N ARG A 380 13.40 9.25 -7.18
CA ARG A 380 13.61 8.22 -8.21
C ARG A 380 12.34 7.39 -8.49
N GLU A 381 11.41 7.28 -7.53
CA GLU A 381 10.17 6.51 -7.71
C GLU A 381 9.31 7.07 -8.83
N LYS A 382 9.21 8.41 -8.95
CA LYS A 382 8.49 9.05 -10.06
C LYS A 382 9.09 8.72 -11.41
N ILE A 383 10.43 8.66 -11.49
CA ILE A 383 11.15 8.34 -12.72
C ILE A 383 10.81 6.92 -13.14
N VAL A 384 10.92 5.96 -12.22
CA VAL A 384 10.65 4.55 -12.50
C VAL A 384 9.20 4.29 -12.91
N ILE A 385 8.23 5.00 -12.32
CA ILE A 385 6.83 4.94 -12.75
C ILE A 385 6.68 5.47 -14.18
N SER A 386 7.30 6.61 -14.49
CA SER A 386 7.19 7.22 -15.83
C SER A 386 7.87 6.40 -16.93
N SER A 387 8.89 5.62 -16.59
CA SER A 387 9.65 4.78 -17.51
C SER A 387 9.21 3.31 -17.48
N ASP A 388 8.04 2.99 -16.91
CA ASP A 388 7.61 1.62 -16.72
C ASP A 388 7.30 0.96 -18.09
N PRO A 389 8.10 -0.03 -18.53
CA PRO A 389 7.93 -0.64 -19.84
C PRO A 389 6.59 -1.39 -19.95
N VAL A 390 5.99 -1.82 -18.83
CA VAL A 390 4.69 -2.50 -18.84
C VAL A 390 3.56 -1.52 -19.20
N ILE A 391 3.70 -0.25 -18.81
CA ILE A 391 2.75 0.81 -19.20
C ILE A 391 2.93 1.17 -20.68
N HIS A 392 4.17 1.20 -21.16
CA HIS A 392 4.48 1.58 -22.55
C HIS A 392 4.19 0.47 -23.57
N ASN A 393 4.23 -0.81 -23.17
CA ASN A 393 4.00 -1.94 -24.07
C ASN A 393 2.60 -2.54 -23.90
N SER A 394 1.65 -2.12 -24.75
CA SER A 394 0.25 -2.58 -24.78
C SER A 394 0.03 -4.06 -25.19
N GLN A 395 1.12 -4.81 -25.45
CA GLN A 395 1.04 -6.15 -26.06
C GLN A 395 0.86 -7.30 -25.04
N CYS A 396 0.92 -7.04 -23.74
CA CYS A 396 0.73 -8.07 -22.71
C CYS A 396 -0.76 -8.36 -22.45
N LYS A 397 -1.32 -9.34 -23.16
CA LYS A 397 -2.75 -9.75 -23.09
C LYS A 397 -2.99 -11.03 -22.27
N GLU A 398 -2.33 -11.19 -21.12
CA GLU A 398 -2.68 -12.30 -20.21
C GLU A 398 -3.75 -11.83 -19.22
N ARG A 399 -4.95 -12.44 -19.26
CA ARG A 399 -6.10 -12.06 -18.43
C ARG A 399 -5.91 -12.58 -16.99
N THR A 400 -5.19 -11.85 -16.14
CA THR A 400 -5.21 -12.05 -14.68
C THR A 400 -6.05 -10.97 -14.03
N VAL A 401 -7.20 -11.29 -13.41
CA VAL A 401 -7.99 -10.28 -12.69
C VAL A 401 -7.31 -10.01 -11.36
N TYR A 402 -6.55 -8.91 -11.27
CA TYR A 402 -5.83 -8.51 -10.06
C TYR A 402 -6.24 -7.08 -9.64
N CYS A 403 -6.55 -6.87 -8.36
CA CYS A 403 -6.99 -5.55 -7.86
C CYS A 403 -6.19 -5.16 -6.61
N ALA A 404 -5.20 -4.29 -6.75
CA ALA A 404 -4.41 -3.79 -5.62
C ALA A 404 -5.28 -3.06 -4.58
N ASN A 405 -6.37 -2.41 -5.01
CA ASN A 405 -7.33 -1.81 -4.09
C ASN A 405 -7.97 -2.84 -3.16
N ALA A 406 -8.34 -4.01 -3.68
CA ALA A 406 -8.89 -5.10 -2.87
C ALA A 406 -7.89 -5.57 -1.82
N GLU A 407 -6.63 -5.77 -2.19
CA GLU A 407 -5.56 -6.15 -1.24
C GLU A 407 -5.28 -5.04 -0.21
N SER A 408 -5.35 -3.78 -0.64
CA SER A 408 -5.06 -2.63 0.22
C SER A 408 -6.06 -2.50 1.37
N MET A 409 -7.28 -3.03 1.23
CA MET A 409 -8.33 -2.94 2.26
C MET A 409 -7.89 -3.57 3.58
N ALA A 410 -7.13 -4.65 3.55
CA ALA A 410 -6.61 -5.29 4.77
C ALA A 410 -5.68 -4.34 5.56
N LEU A 411 -4.81 -3.60 4.87
CA LEU A 411 -3.95 -2.61 5.50
C LEU A 411 -4.74 -1.38 5.97
N ARG A 412 -5.70 -0.89 5.16
CA ARG A 412 -6.58 0.24 5.52
C ARG A 412 -7.35 -0.05 6.82
N LEU A 413 -7.88 -1.26 6.96
CA LEU A 413 -8.60 -1.69 8.15
C LEU A 413 -7.70 -1.84 9.37
N ARG A 414 -6.48 -2.35 9.22
CA ARG A 414 -5.53 -2.43 10.34
C ARG A 414 -5.09 -1.05 10.81
N LEU A 415 -4.89 -0.12 9.89
CA LEU A 415 -4.64 1.29 10.24
C LEU A 415 -5.84 1.88 10.99
N LEU A 416 -7.06 1.66 10.49
CA LEU A 416 -8.28 2.09 11.18
C LEU A 416 -8.40 1.46 12.57
N GLU A 417 -8.16 0.17 12.69
CA GLU A 417 -8.16 -0.55 13.97
C GLU A 417 -7.14 0.03 14.95
N LEU A 418 -5.92 0.34 14.49
CA LEU A 418 -4.92 1.02 15.30
C LEU A 418 -5.39 2.42 15.75
N LEU A 419 -6.05 3.20 14.88
CA LEU A 419 -6.66 4.48 15.25
C LEU A 419 -7.72 4.32 16.35
N LEU A 420 -8.55 3.28 16.24
CA LEU A 420 -9.62 2.98 17.20
C LEU A 420 -9.07 2.45 18.54
N PHE A 421 -7.90 1.80 18.56
CA PHE A 421 -7.28 1.27 19.78
C PHE A 421 -6.39 2.26 20.52
N VAL A 422 -5.60 3.06 19.79
CA VAL A 422 -4.64 4.00 20.39
C VAL A 422 -5.35 4.89 21.41
N LYS A 423 -6.61 5.22 21.14
CA LYS A 423 -7.51 5.91 22.06
C LYS A 423 -8.57 4.93 22.53
N PRO A 424 -8.70 4.59 23.83
CA PRO A 424 -9.96 4.04 24.29
C PRO A 424 -11.02 5.08 23.93
N LEU A 425 -11.82 4.78 22.91
CA LEU A 425 -12.80 5.69 22.36
C LEU A 425 -13.72 6.07 23.50
N ARG A 426 -13.52 7.25 24.11
CA ARG A 426 -14.63 7.89 24.82
C ARG A 426 -15.78 7.94 23.82
N ALA A 427 -16.95 7.47 24.22
CA ALA A 427 -18.08 7.18 23.33
C ALA A 427 -18.35 8.29 22.28
N ALA A 428 -18.14 9.56 22.63
CA ALA A 428 -18.26 10.71 21.73
C ALA A 428 -17.33 10.64 20.49
N ASN A 429 -16.08 10.19 20.65
CA ASN A 429 -15.12 10.16 19.54
C ASN A 429 -15.31 8.95 18.62
N ALA A 430 -15.89 7.87 19.15
CA ALA A 430 -16.31 6.74 18.31
C ALA A 430 -17.40 7.17 17.34
N LEU A 431 -18.35 7.99 17.80
CA LEU A 431 -19.43 8.49 16.94
C LEU A 431 -18.86 9.40 15.84
N GLU A 432 -17.99 10.34 16.18
CA GLU A 432 -17.34 11.20 15.17
C GLU A 432 -16.54 10.39 14.14
N ALA A 433 -15.75 9.40 14.57
CA ALA A 433 -15.02 8.54 13.65
C ALA A 433 -15.94 7.68 12.77
N VAL A 434 -17.06 7.18 13.33
CA VAL A 434 -18.11 6.49 12.57
C VAL A 434 -18.71 7.43 11.53
N ASP A 435 -19.09 8.64 11.92
CA ASP A 435 -19.72 9.61 11.03
C ASP A 435 -18.80 9.97 9.85
N LEU A 436 -17.53 10.28 10.14
CA LEU A 436 -16.51 10.57 9.13
C LEU A 436 -16.26 9.38 8.20
N LEU A 437 -16.16 8.17 8.76
CA LEU A 437 -15.97 6.95 7.97
C LEU A 437 -17.19 6.67 7.10
N THR A 438 -18.40 6.85 7.62
CA THR A 438 -19.64 6.71 6.86
C THR A 438 -19.71 7.73 5.72
N GLU A 439 -19.46 9.01 5.97
CA GLU A 439 -19.41 10.03 4.91
C GLU A 439 -18.37 9.67 3.84
N LYS A 440 -17.19 9.21 4.27
CA LYS A 440 -16.15 8.80 3.33
C LYS A 440 -16.59 7.62 2.48
N LEU A 441 -17.16 6.57 3.08
CA LEU A 441 -17.63 5.39 2.35
C LEU A 441 -18.81 5.70 1.40
N LEU A 442 -19.70 6.64 1.75
CA LEU A 442 -20.76 7.10 0.85
C LEU A 442 -20.22 7.76 -0.42
N SER A 443 -19.07 8.43 -0.31
CA SER A 443 -18.41 9.06 -1.46
C SER A 443 -17.70 8.07 -2.38
N LEU A 444 -17.55 6.79 -1.99
CA LEU A 444 -16.84 5.79 -2.78
C LEU A 444 -17.76 5.04 -3.76
N PRO A 445 -17.19 4.46 -4.83
CA PRO A 445 -17.89 3.48 -5.66
C PRO A 445 -18.37 2.27 -4.83
N ALA A 446 -19.53 1.70 -5.21
CA ALA A 446 -20.13 0.54 -4.54
C ALA A 446 -19.16 -0.63 -4.36
N THR A 447 -18.35 -0.89 -5.39
CA THR A 447 -17.35 -1.96 -5.41
C THR A 447 -16.31 -1.79 -4.29
N ASN A 448 -15.83 -0.56 -4.06
CA ASN A 448 -14.88 -0.27 -2.99
C ASN A 448 -15.51 -0.39 -1.60
N VAL A 449 -16.80 -0.07 -1.46
CA VAL A 449 -17.54 -0.28 -0.21
C VAL A 449 -17.68 -1.77 0.09
N ASP A 450 -18.04 -2.61 -0.89
CA ASP A 450 -18.13 -4.06 -0.68
C ASP A 450 -16.77 -4.69 -0.36
N LEU A 451 -15.69 -4.26 -1.03
CA LEU A 451 -14.32 -4.68 -0.72
C LEU A 451 -13.93 -4.33 0.71
N PHE A 452 -14.26 -3.11 1.16
CA PHE A 452 -14.00 -2.68 2.54
C PHE A 452 -14.76 -3.54 3.55
N LEU A 453 -16.06 -3.78 3.33
CA LEU A 453 -16.88 -4.59 4.24
C LEU A 453 -16.45 -6.05 4.26
N SER A 454 -16.06 -6.62 3.11
CA SER A 454 -15.50 -7.97 3.00
C SER A 454 -14.24 -8.11 3.85
N ALA A 455 -13.32 -7.16 3.70
CA ALA A 455 -12.06 -7.18 4.46
C ALA A 455 -12.33 -6.95 5.96
N ALA A 456 -13.33 -6.14 6.32
CA ALA A 456 -13.69 -5.87 7.71
C ALA A 456 -14.23 -7.14 8.37
N GLN A 457 -15.10 -7.87 7.68
CA GLN A 457 -15.64 -9.14 8.14
C GLN A 457 -14.54 -10.19 8.31
N ALA A 458 -13.65 -10.36 7.32
CA ALA A 458 -12.50 -11.26 7.43
C ALA A 458 -11.64 -10.92 8.65
N ARG A 459 -11.39 -9.63 8.88
CA ARG A 459 -10.63 -9.15 10.04
C ARG A 459 -11.33 -9.40 11.38
N ILE A 460 -12.64 -9.21 11.45
CA ILE A 460 -13.44 -9.52 12.64
C ILE A 460 -13.38 -11.02 12.95
N ALA A 461 -13.48 -11.87 11.92
CA ALA A 461 -13.33 -13.32 12.08
C ALA A 461 -11.93 -13.73 12.57
N GLU A 462 -10.86 -13.08 12.08
CA GLU A 462 -9.48 -13.33 12.54
C GLU A 462 -9.24 -12.93 14.00
N THR A 463 -9.86 -11.84 14.47
CA THR A 463 -9.57 -11.24 15.78
C THR A 463 -10.39 -11.82 16.93
N GLY A 464 -11.49 -12.52 16.64
CA GLY A 464 -12.35 -13.14 17.65
C GLY A 464 -12.90 -12.12 18.66
N THR A 465 -12.89 -12.44 19.96
CA THR A 465 -13.47 -11.60 21.01
C THR A 465 -12.74 -10.27 21.23
N ASP A 466 -11.46 -10.18 20.83
CA ASP A 466 -10.71 -8.92 20.89
C ASP A 466 -11.16 -7.94 19.79
N GLY A 467 -11.84 -8.44 18.75
CA GLY A 467 -12.44 -7.66 17.65
C GLY A 467 -13.72 -6.91 18.02
N ASN A 468 -14.18 -6.97 19.27
CA ASN A 468 -15.45 -6.37 19.71
C ASN A 468 -15.57 -4.87 19.40
N ILE A 469 -14.48 -4.11 19.48
CA ILE A 469 -14.49 -2.66 19.17
C ILE A 469 -14.64 -2.44 17.66
N LEU A 470 -13.83 -3.13 16.84
CA LEU A 470 -13.89 -3.01 15.39
C LEU A 470 -15.26 -3.46 14.89
N SER A 471 -15.76 -4.60 15.35
CA SER A 471 -17.10 -5.10 15.03
C SER A 471 -18.18 -4.07 15.36
N HIS A 472 -18.17 -3.49 16.56
CA HIS A 472 -19.15 -2.47 16.95
C HIS A 472 -19.09 -1.20 16.08
N VAL A 473 -17.88 -0.76 15.73
CA VAL A 473 -17.68 0.40 14.84
C VAL A 473 -18.19 0.08 13.43
N ILE A 474 -17.82 -1.07 12.87
CA ILE A 474 -18.26 -1.48 11.53
C ILE A 474 -19.77 -1.66 11.48
N MET A 475 -20.40 -2.30 12.48
CA MET A 475 -21.85 -2.38 12.57
C MET A 475 -22.48 -0.98 12.55
N LYS A 476 -22.01 -0.05 13.38
CA LYS A 476 -22.50 1.33 13.39
C LYS A 476 -22.32 2.04 12.06
N VAL A 477 -21.19 1.84 11.39
CA VAL A 477 -20.92 2.40 10.06
C VAL A 477 -21.95 1.90 9.07
N VAL A 478 -22.22 0.58 9.03
CA VAL A 478 -23.18 0.03 8.07
C VAL A 478 -24.62 0.48 8.38
N PHE A 479 -25.01 0.57 9.65
CA PHE A 479 -26.28 1.20 10.03
C PHE A 479 -26.38 2.66 9.59
N SER A 480 -25.30 3.43 9.76
CA SER A 480 -25.26 4.83 9.38
C SER A 480 -25.28 5.00 7.86
N LEU A 481 -24.64 4.08 7.12
CA LEU A 481 -24.74 4.01 5.66
C LEU A 481 -26.19 3.77 5.23
N LEU A 482 -26.86 2.78 5.80
CA LEU A 482 -28.27 2.51 5.51
C LEU A 482 -29.17 3.71 5.87
N GLN A 483 -28.97 4.33 7.04
CA GLN A 483 -29.75 5.48 7.47
C GLN A 483 -29.57 6.67 6.53
N LYS A 484 -28.33 7.01 6.14
CA LYS A 484 -28.08 8.14 5.22
C LYS A 484 -28.63 7.87 3.82
N ARG A 485 -28.62 6.61 3.39
CA ARG A 485 -29.10 6.22 2.05
C ARG A 485 -30.62 6.14 1.96
N THR A 486 -31.29 5.74 3.05
CA THR A 486 -32.75 5.57 3.11
C THR A 486 -33.47 6.75 3.78
N GLY A 487 -32.76 7.65 4.45
CA GLY A 487 -33.36 8.70 5.28
C GLY A 487 -34.08 8.19 6.54
N VAL A 488 -34.13 6.88 6.77
CA VAL A 488 -34.81 6.28 7.93
C VAL A 488 -33.84 6.18 9.09
N VAL A 489 -34.24 6.75 10.23
CA VAL A 489 -33.46 6.66 11.47
C VAL A 489 -33.48 5.22 12.00
N LEU A 490 -32.40 4.49 11.75
CA LEU A 490 -32.18 3.17 12.30
C LEU A 490 -31.44 3.32 13.63
N ASN A 491 -32.13 3.06 14.75
CA ASN A 491 -31.47 3.06 16.06
C ASN A 491 -30.52 1.87 16.12
N ALA A 492 -29.22 2.10 15.93
CA ALA A 492 -28.18 1.08 16.11
C ALA A 492 -28.27 0.53 17.54
N PRO A 493 -28.82 -0.68 17.76
CA PRO A 493 -29.03 -1.18 19.11
C PRO A 493 -27.66 -1.49 19.73
N SER A 494 -27.52 -1.26 21.03
CA SER A 494 -26.30 -1.63 21.77
C SER A 494 -26.00 -3.14 21.74
N THR A 495 -27.04 -3.94 21.46
CA THR A 495 -26.96 -5.37 21.16
C THR A 495 -27.75 -5.62 19.88
N CYS A 496 -27.01 -5.84 18.78
CA CYS A 496 -27.59 -6.05 17.47
C CYS A 496 -27.94 -7.51 17.28
N THR A 497 -29.14 -7.90 17.71
CA THR A 497 -29.68 -9.22 17.38
C THR A 497 -30.09 -9.20 15.91
N LEU A 498 -29.81 -10.28 15.18
CA LEU A 498 -30.17 -10.46 13.77
C LEU A 498 -31.63 -10.04 13.48
N LYS A 499 -32.56 -10.41 14.37
CA LYS A 499 -33.97 -9.99 14.31
C LYS A 499 -34.18 -8.47 14.23
N LYS A 500 -33.44 -7.67 15.01
CA LYS A 500 -33.57 -6.21 14.99
C LYS A 500 -33.07 -5.61 13.69
N ILE A 501 -32.05 -6.22 13.07
CA ILE A 501 -31.53 -5.79 11.77
C ILE A 501 -32.61 -6.01 10.71
N VAL A 502 -33.17 -7.22 10.69
CA VAL A 502 -34.26 -7.60 9.79
C VAL A 502 -35.47 -6.68 9.99
N ASP A 503 -35.94 -6.50 11.22
CA ASP A 503 -37.07 -5.62 11.53
C ASP A 503 -36.81 -4.16 11.09
N ALA A 504 -35.57 -3.68 11.19
CA ALA A 504 -35.18 -2.33 10.79
C ALA A 504 -35.09 -2.16 9.26
N MET A 505 -34.56 -3.17 8.56
CA MET A 505 -34.53 -3.22 7.09
C MET A 505 -35.93 -3.21 6.48
N TYR A 506 -36.89 -3.85 7.16
CA TYR A 506 -38.26 -4.02 6.68
C TYR A 506 -39.28 -3.08 7.29
N MET A 507 -38.82 -2.02 7.97
CA MET A 507 -39.73 -0.92 8.29
C MET A 507 -40.32 -0.39 6.98
N GLN A 508 -41.65 -0.36 6.87
CA GLN A 508 -42.36 0.14 5.69
C GLN A 508 -41.81 1.49 5.21
N ARG A 509 -41.40 2.35 6.14
CA ARG A 509 -40.73 3.63 5.86
C ARG A 509 -39.45 3.50 5.04
N THR A 510 -38.66 2.46 5.27
CA THR A 510 -37.41 2.19 4.53
C THR A 510 -37.73 1.83 3.09
N CYS A 511 -38.71 0.95 2.89
CA CYS A 511 -39.21 0.62 1.56
C CYS A 511 -39.80 1.86 0.85
N ASP A 512 -40.65 2.63 1.55
CA ASP A 512 -41.27 3.84 0.99
C ASP A 512 -40.21 4.88 0.59
N ALA A 513 -39.16 5.08 1.39
CA ALA A 513 -38.10 6.02 1.08
C ALA A 513 -37.26 5.60 -0.14
N MET A 514 -37.01 4.29 -0.29
CA MET A 514 -36.36 3.76 -1.49
C MET A 514 -37.24 3.91 -2.74
N MET A 515 -38.55 3.70 -2.61
CA MET A 515 -39.51 3.95 -3.69
C MET A 515 -39.55 5.43 -4.09
N GLN A 516 -39.44 6.36 -3.14
CA GLN A 516 -39.41 7.80 -3.47
C GLN A 516 -38.22 8.19 -4.35
N GLU A 517 -37.07 7.56 -4.17
CA GLU A 517 -35.89 7.80 -5.01
C GLU A 517 -36.07 7.26 -6.44
N PHE A 518 -36.78 6.14 -6.60
CA PHE A 518 -37.15 5.58 -7.91
C PHE A 518 -37.91 6.59 -8.78
N PHE A 519 -38.81 7.37 -8.18
CA PHE A 519 -39.59 8.37 -8.90
C PHE A 519 -38.81 9.64 -9.25
N SER A 520 -37.61 9.85 -8.68
CA SER A 520 -36.84 11.08 -8.87
C SER A 520 -35.69 10.98 -9.88
N ASP A 521 -35.22 9.78 -10.21
CA ASP A 521 -33.99 9.56 -11.00
C ASP A 521 -34.17 8.49 -12.10
N LYS A 522 -33.18 8.35 -12.98
CA LYS A 522 -33.14 7.30 -14.02
C LYS A 522 -33.12 5.90 -13.40
N PHE A 523 -33.75 4.92 -14.07
CA PHE A 523 -33.81 3.51 -13.65
C PHE A 523 -32.43 2.92 -13.32
N GLU A 524 -31.38 3.25 -14.08
CA GLU A 524 -30.01 2.78 -13.80
C GLU A 524 -29.47 3.27 -12.45
N SER A 525 -29.72 4.54 -12.10
CA SER A 525 -29.33 5.12 -10.80
C SER A 525 -30.07 4.43 -9.65
N PHE A 526 -31.36 4.16 -9.87
CA PHE A 526 -32.15 3.37 -8.93
C PHE A 526 -31.62 1.94 -8.78
N LEU A 527 -31.32 1.24 -9.88
CA LEU A 527 -30.83 -0.13 -9.81
C LEU A 527 -29.51 -0.20 -9.04
N GLU A 528 -28.60 0.74 -9.29
CA GLU A 528 -27.34 0.85 -8.55
C GLU A 528 -27.59 1.16 -7.06
N SER A 529 -28.51 2.08 -6.76
CA SER A 529 -28.98 2.40 -5.40
C SER A 529 -29.49 1.15 -4.67
N TRP A 530 -30.35 0.38 -5.34
CA TRP A 530 -30.98 -0.83 -4.83
C TRP A 530 -29.96 -1.94 -4.58
N GLN A 531 -29.05 -2.18 -5.52
CA GLN A 531 -27.97 -3.14 -5.34
C GLN A 531 -27.04 -2.78 -4.18
N ARG A 532 -26.71 -1.49 -4.03
CA ARG A 532 -25.93 -1.00 -2.87
C ARG A 532 -26.68 -1.27 -1.57
N PHE A 533 -27.96 -0.95 -1.49
CA PHE A 533 -28.80 -1.23 -0.31
C PHE A 533 -28.79 -2.72 0.04
N LEU A 534 -29.10 -3.59 -0.92
CA LEU A 534 -29.10 -5.04 -0.72
C LEU A 534 -27.74 -5.58 -0.26
N THR A 535 -26.65 -5.05 -0.82
CA THR A 535 -25.29 -5.42 -0.42
C THR A 535 -25.01 -5.03 1.02
N LEU A 536 -25.35 -3.80 1.44
CA LEU A 536 -25.19 -3.35 2.83
C LEU A 536 -26.00 -4.20 3.81
N CYS A 537 -27.23 -4.53 3.43
CA CYS A 537 -28.12 -5.41 4.19
C CYS A 537 -27.53 -6.82 4.35
N ALA A 538 -27.08 -7.44 3.25
CA ALA A 538 -26.40 -8.74 3.29
C ALA A 538 -25.17 -8.71 4.21
N ARG A 539 -24.35 -7.66 4.12
CA ARG A 539 -23.18 -7.48 5.00
C ARG A 539 -23.54 -7.30 6.46
N LEU A 540 -24.62 -6.59 6.80
CA LEU A 540 -25.09 -6.50 8.18
C LEU A 540 -25.50 -7.86 8.74
N ILE A 541 -26.19 -8.65 7.94
CA ILE A 541 -26.63 -9.99 8.33
C ILE A 541 -25.40 -10.87 8.58
N GLU A 542 -24.45 -10.89 7.63
CA GLU A 542 -23.19 -11.61 7.76
C GLU A 542 -22.37 -11.15 8.99
N LEU A 543 -22.32 -9.84 9.27
CA LEU A 543 -21.66 -9.30 10.45
C LEU A 543 -22.36 -9.73 11.74
N ALA A 544 -23.70 -9.65 11.81
CA ALA A 544 -24.44 -10.10 12.98
C ALA A 544 -24.21 -11.58 13.25
N ILE A 545 -24.25 -12.39 12.20
CA ILE A 545 -23.97 -13.83 12.23
C ILE A 545 -22.57 -14.13 12.78
N THR A 546 -21.55 -13.45 12.27
CA THR A 546 -20.16 -13.68 12.70
C THR A 546 -19.90 -13.23 14.15
N THR A 547 -20.65 -12.26 14.64
CA THR A 547 -20.45 -11.70 15.98
C THR A 547 -21.23 -12.42 17.09
N ASP A 548 -22.34 -13.06 16.75
CA ASP A 548 -23.23 -13.69 17.72
C ASP A 548 -23.01 -15.22 17.72
N GLN A 549 -22.15 -15.67 18.65
CA GLN A 549 -21.74 -17.07 18.77
C GLN A 549 -22.88 -18.00 19.26
N ASP A 550 -23.99 -17.44 19.75
CA ASP A 550 -25.09 -18.19 20.38
C ASP A 550 -26.36 -18.23 19.51
N ILE A 551 -26.30 -17.85 18.23
CA ILE A 551 -27.48 -17.89 17.36
C ILE A 551 -27.91 -19.35 17.13
N SER A 552 -29.07 -19.72 17.67
CA SER A 552 -29.67 -21.03 17.41
C SER A 552 -29.97 -21.20 15.90
N PRO A 553 -29.82 -22.41 15.32
CA PRO A 553 -30.15 -22.67 13.91
C PRO A 553 -31.58 -22.24 13.53
N HIS A 554 -32.52 -22.27 14.48
CA HIS A 554 -33.89 -21.79 14.26
C HIS A 554 -33.95 -20.29 13.96
N CYS A 555 -33.11 -19.47 14.61
CA CYS A 555 -33.08 -18.03 14.38
C CYS A 555 -32.53 -17.69 12.98
N TYR A 556 -31.62 -18.51 12.45
CA TYR A 556 -31.17 -18.41 11.04
C TYR A 556 -32.31 -18.69 10.07
N ILE A 557 -33.03 -19.80 10.26
CA ILE A 557 -34.14 -20.16 9.37
C ILE A 557 -35.25 -19.10 9.42
N GLU A 558 -35.64 -18.65 10.61
CA GLU A 558 -36.63 -17.58 10.78
C GLU A 558 -36.19 -16.28 10.09
N THR A 559 -34.90 -15.92 10.21
CA THR A 559 -34.34 -14.75 9.53
C THR A 559 -34.35 -14.91 8.01
N TYR A 560 -33.91 -16.06 7.51
CA TYR A 560 -33.90 -16.35 6.07
C TYR A 560 -35.31 -16.28 5.47
N GLU A 561 -36.29 -16.92 6.12
CA GLU A 561 -37.69 -16.87 5.66
C GLU A 561 -38.26 -15.45 5.74
N THR A 562 -37.91 -14.68 6.76
CA THR A 562 -38.32 -13.26 6.87
C THR A 562 -37.70 -12.41 5.76
N LEU A 563 -36.40 -12.61 5.47
CA LEU A 563 -35.69 -11.92 4.40
C LEU A 563 -36.29 -12.23 3.03
N LYS A 564 -36.54 -13.52 2.77
CA LYS A 564 -37.16 -14.00 1.55
C LYS A 564 -38.55 -13.41 1.37
N SER A 565 -39.43 -13.53 2.38
CA SER A 565 -40.81 -13.06 2.31
C SER A 565 -40.89 -11.54 2.10
N ALA A 566 -40.07 -10.78 2.80
CA ALA A 566 -40.13 -9.34 2.71
C ALA A 566 -39.50 -8.80 1.42
N LEU A 567 -38.60 -9.56 0.78
CA LEU A 567 -38.16 -9.23 -0.56
C LEU A 567 -39.17 -9.63 -1.64
N GLU A 568 -39.90 -10.75 -1.48
CA GLU A 568 -41.04 -11.06 -2.35
C GLU A 568 -42.06 -9.91 -2.31
N GLN A 569 -42.29 -9.31 -1.14
CA GLN A 569 -43.13 -8.12 -0.99
C GLN A 569 -42.53 -6.87 -1.67
N ALA A 570 -41.25 -6.58 -1.47
CA ALA A 570 -40.59 -5.45 -2.15
C ALA A 570 -40.68 -5.62 -3.68
N THR A 571 -40.34 -6.80 -4.19
CA THR A 571 -40.42 -7.12 -5.64
C THR A 571 -41.85 -6.95 -6.17
N ALA A 572 -42.85 -7.38 -5.40
CA ALA A 572 -44.26 -7.23 -5.75
C ALA A 572 -44.73 -5.76 -5.74
N LEU A 573 -44.12 -4.89 -4.92
CA LEU A 573 -44.36 -3.44 -4.92
C LEU A 573 -43.61 -2.74 -6.08
N PHE A 574 -42.42 -3.22 -6.45
CA PHE A 574 -41.60 -2.65 -7.52
C PHE A 574 -42.12 -2.96 -8.93
N CYS A 575 -42.52 -4.21 -9.21
CA CYS A 575 -42.89 -4.61 -10.58
C CYS A 575 -44.02 -3.74 -11.19
N PRO A 576 -45.15 -3.50 -10.50
CA PRO A 576 -46.24 -2.70 -11.07
C PRO A 576 -45.85 -1.23 -11.28
N THR A 577 -44.95 -0.72 -10.44
CA THR A 577 -44.51 0.68 -10.46
C THR A 577 -43.50 0.94 -11.58
N ALA A 578 -42.62 -0.03 -11.86
CA ALA A 578 -41.72 0.04 -13.00
C ALA A 578 -42.47 -0.10 -14.33
N GLU A 579 -43.47 -1.00 -14.38
CA GLU A 579 -44.37 -1.14 -15.53
C GLU A 579 -45.11 0.18 -15.81
N SER A 580 -45.62 0.88 -14.79
CA SER A 580 -46.34 2.15 -15.00
C SER A 580 -45.45 3.32 -15.46
N VAL A 581 -44.21 3.44 -14.94
CA VAL A 581 -43.30 4.53 -15.33
C VAL A 581 -42.81 4.34 -16.76
N ALA A 582 -42.58 3.08 -17.16
CA ALA A 582 -42.22 2.80 -18.54
C ALA A 582 -43.36 3.13 -19.51
N ASP A 583 -44.60 2.80 -19.15
CA ASP A 583 -45.78 3.16 -19.95
C ASP A 583 -45.93 4.69 -20.10
N GLU A 584 -45.69 5.47 -19.04
CA GLU A 584 -45.76 6.96 -19.09
C GLU A 584 -44.65 7.58 -19.95
N SER A 585 -43.42 7.04 -19.89
CA SER A 585 -42.29 7.55 -20.69
C SER A 585 -42.46 7.33 -22.20
N ILE A 586 -43.15 6.25 -22.59
CA ILE A 586 -43.50 5.95 -23.97
C ILE A 586 -44.58 6.93 -24.45
N GLU A 587 -45.49 7.40 -23.59
CA GLU A 587 -46.48 8.38 -24.01
C GLU A 587 -45.90 9.80 -24.18
N GLU A 588 -44.88 10.21 -23.41
CA GLU A 588 -44.28 11.54 -23.53
C GLU A 588 -43.36 11.71 -24.76
N GLU A 589 -42.61 10.69 -25.19
CA GLU A 589 -41.78 10.78 -26.41
C GLU A 589 -42.61 10.81 -27.70
N PHE A 590 -43.86 10.33 -27.68
CA PHE A 590 -44.75 10.32 -28.84
C PHE A 590 -45.60 11.60 -29.00
N PHE A 591 -45.51 12.56 -28.07
CA PHE A 591 -46.34 13.77 -28.07
C PHE A 591 -45.56 15.10 -28.03
N THR A 592 -44.45 15.22 -28.75
CA THR A 592 -44.01 16.54 -29.23
C THR A 592 -44.35 16.72 -30.72
N PRO A 593 -45.44 17.43 -31.07
CA PRO A 593 -45.71 17.81 -32.45
C PRO A 593 -44.75 18.94 -32.84
N ASN A 594 -43.51 18.61 -33.21
CA ASN A 594 -42.71 19.52 -34.00
C ASN A 594 -43.30 19.54 -35.41
N GLN A 595 -43.97 20.65 -35.68
CA GLN A 595 -44.39 21.12 -36.99
C GLN A 595 -43.20 21.14 -37.98
N ASP A 596 -43.56 20.98 -39.25
CA ASP A 596 -42.72 20.96 -40.45
C ASP A 596 -42.04 19.61 -40.77
N PHE A 597 -42.87 18.60 -41.05
CA PHE A 597 -42.47 17.44 -41.85
C PHE A 597 -42.81 17.68 -43.33
N ASP A 598 -41.75 17.73 -44.14
CA ASP A 598 -41.78 17.69 -45.60
C ASP A 598 -42.09 16.25 -46.05
N GLU A 599 -43.10 16.10 -46.91
CA GLU A 599 -43.64 14.81 -47.36
C GLU A 599 -42.69 14.11 -48.34
N SER A 600 -41.69 13.38 -47.84
CA SER A 600 -41.13 12.24 -48.59
C SER A 600 -40.22 11.36 -47.75
N ARG A 601 -40.78 10.31 -47.12
CA ARG A 601 -40.15 8.98 -47.09
C ARG A 601 -41.06 7.90 -46.50
N SER A 602 -40.94 6.76 -47.16
CA SER A 602 -41.59 5.47 -46.97
C SER A 602 -41.38 4.85 -45.60
N SER A 603 -42.46 4.27 -45.07
CA SER A 603 -42.50 3.08 -44.18
C SER A 603 -41.42 3.01 -43.10
N ILE A 604 -41.67 3.68 -41.98
CA ILE A 604 -41.04 3.35 -40.70
C ILE A 604 -41.93 2.29 -40.04
N GLU A 605 -41.42 1.07 -39.91
CA GLU A 605 -41.98 0.09 -38.99
C GLU A 605 -41.91 0.66 -37.57
N VAL A 606 -43.07 0.84 -36.95
CA VAL A 606 -43.19 1.15 -35.53
C VAL A 606 -42.75 -0.11 -34.78
N ILE A 607 -41.49 -0.14 -34.37
CA ILE A 607 -41.01 -1.11 -33.37
C ILE A 607 -41.58 -0.63 -32.03
N SER A 608 -42.62 -1.30 -31.53
CA SER A 608 -43.04 -1.12 -30.14
C SER A 608 -41.91 -1.62 -29.24
N ILE A 609 -41.20 -0.71 -28.60
CA ILE A 609 -40.29 -1.07 -27.52
C ILE A 609 -41.18 -1.20 -26.28
N GLU A 610 -41.70 -2.41 -26.04
CA GLU A 610 -42.23 -2.76 -24.71
C GLU A 610 -41.08 -2.57 -23.69
N PRO A 611 -41.32 -2.02 -22.49
CA PRO A 611 -40.39 -2.18 -21.38
C PRO A 611 -40.21 -3.67 -21.14
N SER A 612 -39.09 -4.19 -21.64
CA SER A 612 -38.91 -5.62 -21.80
C SER A 612 -38.97 -6.32 -20.44
N SER A 613 -39.56 -7.53 -20.41
CA SER A 613 -39.47 -8.49 -19.29
C SER A 613 -38.05 -8.65 -18.70
N CYS A 614 -37.03 -8.25 -19.49
CA CYS A 614 -35.62 -8.18 -19.14
C CYS A 614 -35.30 -7.31 -17.92
N GLU A 615 -35.96 -6.17 -17.68
CA GLU A 615 -35.61 -5.29 -16.54
C GLU A 615 -36.10 -5.86 -15.20
N ARG A 616 -37.31 -6.44 -15.21
CA ARG A 616 -37.85 -7.22 -14.09
C ARG A 616 -36.99 -8.45 -13.80
N GLU A 617 -36.61 -9.19 -14.85
CA GLU A 617 -35.68 -10.33 -14.70
C GLU A 617 -34.31 -9.90 -14.20
N LYS A 618 -33.78 -8.73 -14.58
CA LYS A 618 -32.51 -8.19 -14.07
C LYS A 618 -32.56 -7.87 -12.57
N ILE A 619 -33.64 -7.23 -12.08
CA ILE A 619 -33.81 -6.95 -10.64
C ILE A 619 -33.88 -8.27 -9.84
N ILE A 620 -34.70 -9.21 -10.30
CA ILE A 620 -34.89 -10.51 -9.64
C ILE A 620 -33.61 -11.36 -9.70
N SER A 621 -32.92 -11.38 -10.85
CA SER A 621 -31.64 -12.07 -11.05
C SER A 621 -30.56 -11.49 -10.14
N SER A 622 -30.40 -10.16 -10.13
CA SER A 622 -29.40 -9.49 -9.30
C SER A 622 -29.62 -9.76 -7.82
N PHE A 623 -30.86 -9.93 -7.37
CA PHE A 623 -31.16 -10.33 -6.00
C PHE A 623 -30.79 -11.79 -5.71
N ASN A 624 -31.24 -12.73 -6.56
CA ASN A 624 -30.97 -14.16 -6.37
C ASN A 624 -29.46 -14.43 -6.32
N GLU A 625 -28.70 -13.72 -7.15
CA GLU A 625 -27.24 -13.83 -7.23
C GLU A 625 -26.53 -13.20 -6.02
N VAL A 626 -26.98 -12.05 -5.52
CA VAL A 626 -26.25 -11.37 -4.42
C VAL A 626 -26.66 -11.85 -3.03
N VAL A 627 -27.96 -12.00 -2.77
CA VAL A 627 -28.45 -12.23 -1.40
C VAL A 627 -28.74 -13.70 -1.14
N LEU A 628 -29.42 -14.40 -2.05
CA LEU A 628 -29.73 -15.82 -1.84
C LEU A 628 -28.50 -16.70 -2.02
N GLU A 629 -27.61 -16.41 -2.98
CA GLU A 629 -26.35 -17.16 -3.11
C GLU A 629 -25.51 -17.01 -1.83
N ARG A 630 -25.32 -15.79 -1.33
CA ARG A 630 -24.53 -15.53 -0.11
C ARG A 630 -25.16 -16.11 1.15
N LEU A 631 -26.48 -16.02 1.30
CA LEU A 631 -27.18 -16.67 2.43
C LEU A 631 -27.14 -18.20 2.31
N SER A 632 -27.21 -18.76 1.09
CA SER A 632 -27.11 -20.21 0.88
C SER A 632 -25.70 -20.75 1.09
N LEU A 633 -24.65 -19.94 0.90
CA LEU A 633 -23.27 -20.28 1.27
C LEU A 633 -23.05 -20.31 2.79
N PHE A 634 -23.90 -19.62 3.56
CA PHE A 634 -23.84 -19.56 5.02
C PHE A 634 -24.64 -20.68 5.72
N LEU A 635 -25.68 -21.20 5.06
CA LEU A 635 -26.48 -22.35 5.51
C LEU A 635 -25.78 -23.66 5.15
#